data_AF-A0A0L8I1Z2-F1
#
_entry.id   AF-A0A0L8I1Z2-F1
#
_cell.length_a   1.000
_cell.length_b   1.000
_cell.length_c   1.000
_cell.angle_alpha   90.00
_cell.angle_beta   90.00
_cell.angle_gamma   90.00
#
_symmetry.space_group_name_H-M   'P 1'
#
loop_
_entity.id
_entity.type
_entity.pdbx_description
1 polymer ?
#
loop_
_entity_poly.entity_id
_entity_poly.type
_entity_poly.pdbx_seq_one_letter_code
_entity_poly.pdbx_strand_id
1 'polypeptide(L)'
;MESMSSEISAILIPMSQFEKSDSLYRVQSENKTVITLQHGKRSLGGQRKPFKDSLKVSLKAFKIDPSSWEQTALDRTKWRAAVHNGARQCESDKKAASEKRKQNRKNNALKPLAPATIPCLYCSRSFQARIGLINHLRTHR
;
A
#
# COMPACT_ATOMS: atom_id res chain seq x y z
N MET A 1 14.30 -12.64 8.64
CA MET A 1 13.13 -13.25 9.31
C MET A 1 12.75 -12.52 10.62
N GLU A 2 13.34 -11.36 10.94
CA GLU A 2 13.12 -10.69 12.23
C GLU A 2 12.10 -9.55 12.22
N SER A 3 11.58 -9.17 11.04
CA SER A 3 10.70 -7.99 10.91
C SER A 3 9.21 -8.26 11.20
N MET A 4 8.81 -9.52 11.40
CA MET A 4 7.39 -9.92 11.57
C MET A 4 6.99 -10.23 13.02
N SER A 5 7.95 -10.31 13.95
CA SER A 5 7.62 -10.50 15.39
C SER A 5 6.96 -9.28 16.02
N SER A 6 7.23 -8.07 15.52
CA SER A 6 6.68 -6.82 16.06
C SER A 6 5.19 -6.63 15.75
N GLU A 7 4.73 -7.06 14.58
CA GLU A 7 3.31 -6.94 14.20
C GLU A 7 2.40 -7.96 14.90
N ILE A 8 2.90 -9.18 15.14
CA ILE A 8 2.17 -10.22 15.87
C ILE A 8 2.08 -9.89 17.36
N SER A 9 3.14 -9.30 17.93
CA SER A 9 3.16 -8.88 19.35
C SER A 9 2.08 -7.83 19.66
N ALA A 10 1.83 -6.89 18.74
CA ALA A 10 0.82 -5.85 18.91
C ALA A 10 -0.63 -6.38 18.95
N ILE A 11 -0.91 -7.55 18.36
CA ILE A 11 -2.24 -8.19 18.34
C ILE A 11 -2.51 -9.00 19.63
N LEU A 12 -1.47 -9.26 20.43
CA LEU A 12 -1.55 -10.04 21.67
C LEU A 12 -1.68 -9.21 22.96
N ILE A 13 -1.57 -7.88 22.88
CA ILE A 13 -1.69 -6.99 24.05
C ILE A 13 -3.18 -6.74 24.38
N PRO A 14 -3.64 -6.96 25.63
CA PRO A 14 -4.99 -6.59 26.05
C PRO A 14 -5.20 -5.07 25.92
N MET A 15 -6.32 -4.67 25.32
CA MET A 15 -6.73 -3.26 25.09
C MET A 15 -6.70 -2.37 26.34
N SER A 16 -6.78 -2.94 27.55
CA SER A 16 -6.77 -2.20 28.82
C SER A 16 -5.44 -1.49 29.14
N GLN A 17 -4.36 -1.78 28.40
CA GLN A 17 -3.06 -1.11 28.54
C GLN A 17 -2.86 0.08 27.57
N PHE A 18 -3.77 0.30 26.60
CA PHE A 18 -3.55 1.21 25.46
C PHE A 18 -4.11 2.63 25.64
N GLU A 19 -4.98 2.87 26.64
CA GLU A 19 -5.53 4.20 26.91
C GLU A 19 -4.45 5.24 27.27
N LYS A 20 -3.29 4.79 27.78
CA LYS A 20 -2.17 5.66 28.16
C LYS A 20 -1.24 6.04 27.00
N SER A 21 -1.29 5.35 25.85
CA SER A 21 -0.41 5.64 24.70
C SER A 21 -0.97 6.67 23.72
N ASP A 22 -2.29 6.81 23.63
CA ASP A 22 -2.92 7.79 22.72
C ASP A 22 -2.67 9.25 23.15
N SER A 23 -2.45 9.49 24.45
CA SER A 23 -2.10 10.82 24.97
C SER A 23 -0.65 11.24 24.70
N LEU A 24 0.29 10.28 24.58
CA LEU A 24 1.73 10.57 24.47
C LEU A 24 2.19 10.82 23.02
N TYR A 25 1.41 10.44 22.02
CA TYR A 25 1.72 10.72 20.61
C TYR A 25 1.30 12.12 20.12
N ARG A 26 0.77 12.98 21.00
CA ARG A 26 0.21 14.30 20.64
C ARG A 26 1.19 15.48 20.80
N VAL A 27 2.41 15.31 21.32
CA VAL A 27 3.25 16.45 21.79
C VAL A 27 4.67 16.53 21.17
N GLN A 28 4.86 16.18 19.89
CA GLN A 28 6.16 16.42 19.22
C GLN A 28 6.02 16.90 17.76
N SER A 29 5.15 17.90 17.52
CA SER A 29 5.00 18.51 16.18
C SER A 29 5.32 20.00 16.15
N GLU A 30 6.19 20.50 17.01
CA GLU A 30 6.66 21.88 16.94
C GLU A 30 8.14 21.90 16.53
N ASN A 31 8.44 22.73 15.53
CA ASN A 31 9.74 23.02 14.92
C ASN A 31 10.15 22.14 13.72
N LYS A 32 9.52 22.39 12.57
CA LYS A 32 10.18 22.26 11.27
C LYS A 32 10.18 23.60 10.55
N THR A 33 11.33 24.24 10.55
CA THR A 33 11.69 25.37 9.68
C THR A 33 11.45 24.96 8.22
N VAL A 34 10.52 25.66 7.57
CA VAL A 34 10.18 25.46 6.16
C VAL A 34 11.17 26.24 5.31
N ILE A 35 12.12 25.54 4.68
CA ILE A 35 12.87 26.09 3.54
C ILE A 35 11.90 26.05 2.34
N THR A 36 11.42 27.21 1.90
CA THR A 36 10.45 27.35 0.80
C THR A 36 11.13 27.21 -0.56
N LEU A 37 10.70 26.23 -1.38
CA LEU A 37 11.03 26.14 -2.80
C LEU A 37 10.02 26.97 -3.61
N GLN A 38 10.52 27.86 -4.49
CA GLN A 38 9.71 28.88 -5.17
C GLN A 38 8.60 28.35 -6.10
N HIS A 39 8.67 27.13 -6.63
CA HIS A 39 7.60 26.61 -7.51
C HIS A 39 7.43 25.09 -7.37
N GLY A 40 6.48 24.68 -6.52
CA GLY A 40 6.01 23.29 -6.43
C GLY A 40 5.40 22.93 -5.06
N LYS A 41 4.06 22.88 -4.98
CA LYS A 41 3.38 22.22 -3.84
C LYS A 41 3.56 20.71 -3.98
N ARG A 42 4.49 20.12 -3.24
CA ARG A 42 4.43 18.68 -2.97
C ARG A 42 3.19 18.44 -2.10
N SER A 43 2.42 17.39 -2.35
CA SER A 43 1.39 17.01 -1.39
C SER A 43 2.09 16.71 -0.07
N LEU A 44 1.77 17.48 0.97
CA LEU A 44 2.08 17.05 2.32
C LEU A 44 1.42 15.67 2.45
N GLY A 45 2.23 14.64 2.75
CA GLY A 45 1.71 13.29 2.93
C GLY A 45 0.48 13.36 3.83
N GLY A 46 -0.62 12.73 3.39
CA GLY A 46 -1.87 12.78 4.14
C GLY A 46 -1.71 12.28 5.57
N GLN A 47 -2.64 12.66 6.44
CA GLN A 47 -2.67 12.17 7.81
C GLN A 47 -2.62 10.63 7.83
N ARG A 48 -1.75 10.07 8.68
CA ARG A 48 -1.67 8.62 8.85
C ARG A 48 -3.02 8.10 9.33
N LYS A 49 -3.43 6.94 8.81
CA LYS A 49 -4.64 6.27 9.29
C LYS A 49 -4.53 6.02 10.79
N PRO A 50 -5.60 6.29 11.57
CA PRO A 50 -5.65 5.90 12.98
C PRO A 50 -5.36 4.41 13.15
N PHE A 51 -4.75 4.05 14.27
CA PHE A 51 -4.40 2.65 14.59
C PHE A 51 -5.63 1.73 14.49
N LYS A 52 -6.76 2.15 15.06
CA LYS A 52 -8.05 1.42 15.02
C LYS A 52 -8.51 1.07 13.61
N ASP A 53 -8.37 2.01 12.67
CA ASP A 53 -8.78 1.77 11.28
C ASP A 53 -7.82 0.84 10.55
N SER A 54 -6.53 0.90 10.89
CA SER A 54 -5.53 -0.04 10.39
C SER A 54 -5.82 -1.45 10.89
N LEU A 55 -6.21 -1.61 12.15
CA LEU A 55 -6.56 -2.90 12.75
C LEU A 55 -7.82 -3.50 12.10
N LYS A 56 -8.86 -2.71 11.85
CA LYS A 56 -10.07 -3.17 11.12
C LYS A 56 -9.75 -3.70 9.72
N VAL A 57 -8.81 -3.06 9.01
CA VAL A 57 -8.37 -3.52 7.69
C VAL A 57 -7.67 -4.88 7.80
N SER A 58 -6.78 -5.05 8.78
CA SER A 58 -6.10 -6.33 9.02
C SER A 58 -7.07 -7.45 9.41
N LEU A 59 -8.04 -7.17 10.29
CA LEU A 59 -9.06 -8.16 10.67
C LEU A 59 -9.88 -8.64 9.47
N LYS A 60 -10.31 -7.72 8.60
CA LYS A 60 -11.00 -8.07 7.34
C LYS A 60 -10.13 -8.94 6.44
N ALA A 61 -8.83 -8.64 6.36
CA ALA A 61 -7.89 -9.46 5.59
C ALA A 61 -7.75 -10.88 6.17
N PHE A 62 -7.84 -11.02 7.49
CA PHE A 62 -7.80 -12.31 8.19
C PHE A 62 -9.15 -13.04 8.24
N LYS A 63 -10.19 -12.51 7.57
CA LYS A 63 -11.55 -13.05 7.57
C LYS A 63 -12.17 -13.11 8.98
N ILE A 64 -11.74 -12.21 9.86
CA ILE A 64 -12.32 -12.00 11.19
C ILE A 64 -13.28 -10.83 11.09
N ASP A 65 -14.51 -11.01 11.58
CA ASP A 65 -15.52 -9.97 11.55
C ASP A 65 -15.17 -8.80 12.50
N PRO A 66 -15.07 -7.56 12.01
CA PRO A 66 -14.70 -6.40 12.84
C PRO A 66 -15.73 -5.99 13.90
N SER A 67 -16.97 -6.50 13.86
CA SER A 67 -18.00 -6.22 14.88
C SER A 67 -18.04 -7.25 16.01
N SER A 68 -17.64 -8.51 15.76
CA SER A 68 -17.71 -9.62 16.73
C SER A 68 -16.35 -10.17 17.19
N TRP A 69 -15.25 -9.47 16.84
CA TRP A 69 -13.89 -9.91 17.20
C TRP A 69 -13.65 -9.97 18.72
N GLU A 70 -14.28 -9.09 19.52
CA GLU A 70 -14.14 -9.09 20.99
C GLU A 70 -14.70 -10.38 21.60
N GLN A 71 -15.86 -10.84 21.10
CA GLN A 71 -16.46 -12.11 21.54
C GLN A 71 -15.58 -13.31 21.16
N THR A 72 -14.92 -13.23 20.00
CA THR A 72 -13.97 -14.26 19.56
C THR A 72 -12.68 -14.22 20.37
N ALA A 73 -12.28 -13.05 20.87
CA ALA A 73 -11.08 -12.84 21.68
C ALA A 73 -11.22 -13.34 23.13
N LEU A 74 -12.45 -13.51 23.63
CA LEU A 74 -12.72 -14.10 24.94
C LEU A 74 -12.13 -15.51 25.07
N ASP A 75 -12.28 -16.33 24.03
CA ASP A 75 -11.57 -17.60 23.92
C ASP A 75 -10.19 -17.37 23.32
N ARG A 76 -9.20 -17.29 24.21
CA ARG A 76 -7.80 -17.04 23.85
C ARG A 76 -7.24 -18.07 22.86
N THR A 77 -7.67 -19.32 22.94
CA THR A 77 -7.15 -20.40 22.09
C THR A 77 -7.72 -20.29 20.69
N LYS A 78 -9.04 -20.10 20.58
CA LYS A 78 -9.75 -19.85 19.32
C LYS A 78 -9.25 -18.56 18.64
N TRP A 79 -9.01 -17.50 19.41
CA TRP A 79 -8.45 -16.25 18.89
C TRP A 79 -7.07 -16.44 18.26
N ARG A 80 -6.14 -17.11 18.95
CA ARG A 80 -4.80 -17.36 18.41
C ARG A 80 -4.86 -18.18 17.12
N ALA A 81 -5.67 -19.24 17.11
CA ALA A 81 -5.84 -20.07 15.92
C ALA A 81 -6.41 -19.26 14.74
N ALA A 82 -7.44 -18.45 14.97
CA ALA A 82 -8.06 -17.61 13.94
C ALA A 82 -7.07 -16.61 13.34
N VAL A 83 -6.30 -15.91 14.20
CA VAL A 83 -5.29 -14.94 13.75
C VAL A 83 -4.17 -15.63 12.95
N HIS A 84 -3.66 -16.78 13.42
CA HIS A 84 -2.61 -17.51 12.69
C HIS A 84 -3.08 -18.04 11.34
N ASN A 85 -4.30 -18.58 11.28
CA ASN A 85 -4.87 -19.06 10.03
C ASN A 85 -5.12 -17.90 9.06
N GLY A 86 -5.67 -16.78 9.56
CA GLY A 86 -5.87 -15.56 8.78
C GLY A 86 -4.57 -14.98 8.24
N ALA A 87 -3.50 -14.96 9.05
CA ALA A 87 -2.18 -14.51 8.62
C ALA A 87 -1.60 -15.39 7.51
N ARG A 88 -1.63 -16.72 7.68
CA ARG A 88 -1.17 -17.68 6.65
C ARG A 88 -1.94 -17.50 5.34
N GLN A 89 -3.26 -17.33 5.41
CA GLN A 89 -4.08 -17.09 4.22
C GLN A 89 -3.73 -15.77 3.55
N CYS A 90 -3.60 -14.70 4.33
CA CYS A 90 -3.24 -13.38 3.81
C CYS A 90 -1.89 -13.39 3.08
N GLU A 91 -0.89 -14.09 3.64
CA GLU A 91 0.41 -14.26 3.00
C GLU A 91 0.33 -15.07 1.70
N SER A 92 -0.45 -16.17 1.71
CA SER A 92 -0.71 -16.99 0.52
C SER A 92 -1.36 -16.15 -0.59
N ASP A 93 -2.39 -15.37 -0.25
CA ASP A 93 -3.09 -14.49 -1.19
C ASP A 93 -2.17 -13.40 -1.76
N LYS A 94 -1.31 -12.80 -0.93
CA LYS A 94 -0.30 -11.83 -1.37
C LYS A 94 0.69 -12.47 -2.35
N LYS A 95 1.14 -13.69 -2.07
CA LYS A 95 2.04 -14.43 -2.96
C LYS A 95 1.36 -14.75 -4.30
N ALA A 96 0.13 -15.27 -4.27
CA ALA A 96 -0.66 -15.56 -5.46
C ALA A 96 -0.91 -14.29 -6.30
N ALA A 97 -1.26 -13.18 -5.66
CA ALA A 97 -1.46 -11.90 -6.33
C ALA A 97 -0.17 -11.37 -6.98
N SER A 98 0.97 -11.52 -6.32
CA SER A 98 2.28 -11.17 -6.87
C SER A 98 2.60 -12.02 -8.10
N GLU A 99 2.37 -13.32 -8.04
CA GLU A 99 2.61 -14.22 -9.17
C GLU A 99 1.68 -13.92 -10.35
N LYS A 100 0.38 -13.67 -10.09
CA LYS A 100 -0.56 -13.22 -11.11
C LYS A 100 -0.10 -11.92 -11.77
N ARG A 101 0.43 -10.96 -11.01
CA ARG A 101 1.00 -9.72 -11.56
C ARG A 101 2.24 -9.99 -12.42
N LYS A 102 3.12 -10.90 -12.01
CA LYS A 102 4.29 -11.31 -12.82
C LYS A 102 3.83 -11.95 -14.13
N GLN A 103 2.88 -12.88 -14.08
CA GLN A 103 2.35 -13.55 -15.27
C GLN A 103 1.68 -12.56 -16.21
N ASN A 104 0.88 -11.61 -15.68
CA ASN A 104 0.27 -10.56 -16.50
C ASN A 104 1.33 -9.69 -17.19
N ARG A 105 2.45 -9.38 -16.53
CA ARG A 105 3.57 -8.65 -17.16
C ARG A 105 4.21 -9.46 -18.28
N LYS A 106 4.47 -10.76 -18.08
CA LYS A 106 4.98 -11.66 -19.12
C LYS A 106 4.03 -11.72 -20.31
N ASN A 107 2.75 -11.98 -20.06
CA ASN A 107 1.73 -12.04 -21.09
C ASN A 107 1.61 -10.72 -21.86
N ASN A 108 1.70 -9.57 -21.17
CA ASN A 108 1.67 -8.27 -21.83
C ASN A 108 2.91 -8.02 -22.69
N ALA A 109 4.10 -8.44 -22.23
CA ALA A 109 5.33 -8.32 -23.02
C ALA A 109 5.29 -9.18 -24.31
N LEU A 110 4.53 -10.28 -24.30
CA LEU A 110 4.32 -11.13 -25.47
C LEU A 110 3.24 -10.58 -26.43
N LYS A 111 2.46 -9.58 -26.03
CA LYS A 111 1.42 -9.02 -26.92
C LYS A 111 2.08 -8.27 -28.08
N PRO A 112 1.63 -8.52 -29.33
CA PRO A 112 2.05 -7.72 -30.46
C PRO A 112 1.79 -6.24 -30.20
N LEU A 113 2.79 -5.43 -30.50
CA LEU A 113 2.72 -4.00 -30.32
C LEU A 113 1.85 -3.38 -31.42
N ALA A 114 0.97 -2.45 -31.05
CA ALA A 114 0.12 -1.78 -32.01
C ALA A 114 0.96 -1.01 -33.06
N PRO A 115 0.52 -0.91 -34.32
CA PRO A 115 1.25 -0.13 -35.33
C PRO A 115 1.37 1.34 -34.89
N ALA A 116 2.49 1.97 -35.23
CA ALA A 116 2.73 3.38 -34.93
C ALA A 116 1.93 4.26 -35.91
N THR A 117 0.80 4.81 -35.45
CA THR A 117 -0.12 5.58 -36.30
C THR A 117 0.13 7.09 -36.26
N ILE A 118 0.90 7.60 -35.29
CA ILE A 118 1.06 9.04 -35.07
C ILE A 118 2.39 9.52 -35.66
N PRO A 119 2.42 10.19 -36.82
CA PRO A 119 3.66 10.70 -37.40
C PRO A 119 4.17 11.95 -36.68
N CYS A 120 5.48 12.17 -36.71
CA CYS A 120 6.09 13.47 -36.42
C CYS A 120 5.95 14.40 -37.63
N LEU A 121 5.77 15.70 -37.38
CA LEU A 121 5.67 16.71 -38.44
C LEU A 121 7.04 17.18 -38.96
N TYR A 122 8.11 16.94 -38.20
CA TYR A 122 9.46 17.44 -38.50
C TYR A 122 10.42 16.35 -39.00
N CYS A 123 10.08 15.07 -38.81
CA CYS A 123 10.88 13.95 -39.31
C CYS A 123 10.01 12.73 -39.65
N SER A 124 10.58 11.76 -40.35
CA SER A 124 9.90 10.53 -40.81
C SER A 124 9.58 9.50 -39.70
N ARG A 125 9.71 9.87 -38.42
CA ARG A 125 9.43 8.95 -37.30
C ARG A 125 7.94 8.91 -36.98
N SER A 126 7.42 7.72 -36.70
CA SER A 126 6.06 7.49 -36.20
C SER A 126 6.08 6.94 -34.77
N PHE A 127 5.03 7.25 -34.02
CA PHE A 127 4.87 6.91 -32.61
C PHE A 127 3.54 6.20 -32.36
N GLN A 128 3.51 5.33 -31.35
CA GLN A 128 2.31 4.60 -30.94
C GLN A 128 1.47 5.35 -29.90
N ALA A 129 2.09 6.28 -29.18
CA ALA A 129 1.44 7.03 -28.12
C ALA A 129 1.79 8.52 -28.23
N ARG A 130 0.81 9.37 -27.93
CA ARG A 130 0.97 10.83 -27.93
C ARG A 130 2.07 11.31 -26.99
N ILE A 131 2.27 10.63 -25.86
CA ILE A 131 3.34 10.95 -24.89
C ILE A 131 4.73 10.78 -25.54
N GLY A 132 4.92 9.72 -26.34
CA GLY A 132 6.16 9.49 -27.07
C GLY A 132 6.45 10.61 -28.08
N LEU A 133 5.44 11.01 -28.84
CA LEU A 133 5.55 12.17 -29.75
C LEU A 133 5.88 13.46 -28.98
N ILE A 134 5.17 13.77 -27.89
CA ILE A 134 5.41 15.00 -27.11
C ILE A 134 6.85 15.05 -26.59
N ASN A 135 7.38 13.93 -26.08
CA ASN A 135 8.76 13.88 -25.61
C ASN A 135 9.75 14.04 -26.77
N HIS A 136 9.47 13.42 -27.92
CA HIS A 136 10.28 13.55 -29.12
C HIS A 136 10.28 14.99 -29.68
N LEU A 137 9.14 15.69 -29.67
CA LEU A 137 9.08 17.08 -30.13
C LEU A 137 10.00 18.02 -29.32
N ARG A 138 10.43 17.63 -28.11
CA ARG A 138 11.42 18.38 -27.34
C ARG A 138 12.82 18.33 -27.94
N THR A 139 13.16 17.32 -28.75
CA THR A 139 14.46 17.23 -29.43
C THR A 139 14.50 18.03 -30.73
N HIS A 140 13.35 18.53 -31.20
CA HIS A 140 13.24 19.45 -32.34
C HIS A 140 13.24 20.93 -31.90
N ARG A 141 13.36 21.19 -30.60
CA ARG A 141 13.59 22.53 -30.03
C ARG A 141 15.09 22.78 -29.94
#